data_AF-L7EDT9-F1
#
_entry.id   AF-L7EDT9-F1
#
_cell.length_a   1.000
_cell.length_b   1.000
_cell.length_c   1.000
_cell.angle_alpha   90.00
_cell.angle_beta   90.00
_cell.angle_gamma   90.00
#
_symmetry.space_group_name_H-M   'P 1'
#
loop_
_entity.id
_entity.type
_entity.pdbx_description
1 polymer ?
#
loop_
_entity_poly.entity_id
_entity_poly.type
_entity_poly.pdbx_seq_one_letter_code
_entity_poly.pdbx_strand_id
1 'polypeptide(L)'
;MINPTNKTVSDETKQLIDKLLLERISLRGIARVTGVSWSWLQNYVNNKLATIPRQIKVSDKPKGKLVIECDEMWSFVFSKTIKVYIWRLIDRNTREIIGCYARR
;
A
#
# COMPACT_ATOMS: atom_id res chain seq x y z
N MET A 1 2.50 37.51 19.35
CA MET A 1 2.80 37.00 17.98
C MET A 1 3.17 35.53 18.10
N ILE A 2 2.44 34.62 17.46
CA ILE A 2 2.84 33.21 17.35
C ILE A 2 3.79 33.16 16.14
N ASN A 3 5.07 32.90 16.36
CA ASN A 3 6.03 32.68 15.26
C ASN A 3 5.86 31.25 14.74
N PRO A 4 5.31 31.05 13.52
CA PRO A 4 5.17 29.71 12.96
C PRO A 4 6.57 29.12 12.72
N THR A 5 6.89 28.04 13.43
CA THR A 5 8.11 27.27 13.19
C THR A 5 7.79 26.14 12.22
N ASN A 6 8.53 26.02 11.12
CA ASN A 6 8.34 24.93 10.18
C ASN A 6 8.82 23.63 10.83
N LYS A 7 7.91 22.91 11.50
CA LYS A 7 8.22 21.63 12.15
C LYS A 7 8.40 20.57 11.05
N THR A 8 9.65 20.30 10.70
CA THR A 8 10.02 19.15 9.90
C THR A 8 9.78 17.87 10.70
N VAL A 9 9.06 16.91 10.10
CA VAL A 9 8.88 15.58 10.69
C VAL A 9 10.20 14.84 10.60
N SER A 10 10.68 14.33 11.74
CA SER A 10 11.96 13.64 11.84
C SER A 10 11.97 12.32 11.07
N ASP A 11 13.15 11.82 10.72
CA ASP A 11 13.27 10.57 9.97
C ASP A 11 12.88 9.35 10.83
N GLU A 12 13.10 9.40 12.14
CA GLU A 12 12.64 8.36 13.08
C GLU A 12 11.11 8.28 13.06
N THR A 13 10.43 9.42 13.01
CA THR A 13 8.96 9.48 12.92
C THR A 13 8.48 8.91 11.59
N LYS A 14 9.16 9.21 10.47
CA LYS A 14 8.85 8.61 9.16
C LYS A 14 9.02 7.09 9.18
N GLN A 15 10.09 6.57 9.78
CA GLN A 15 10.32 5.14 9.91
C GLN A 15 9.24 4.46 10.77
N LEU A 16 8.77 5.12 11.83
CA LEU A 16 7.64 4.62 12.62
C LEU A 16 6.34 4.59 11.78
N ILE A 17 6.04 5.67 11.07
CA ILE A 17 4.89 5.74 10.15
C ILE A 17 4.94 4.59 9.14
N ASP A 18 6.12 4.32 8.57
CA ASP A 18 6.31 3.24 7.60
C ASP A 18 6.00 1.86 8.16
N LYS A 19 6.43 1.58 9.40
CA LYS A 19 6.09 0.34 10.10
C LYS A 19 4.57 0.24 10.35
N LEU A 20 3.93 1.33 10.78
CA LEU A 20 2.50 1.35 11.04
C LEU A 20 1.66 1.15 9.77
N LEU A 21 2.15 1.62 8.61
CA LEU A 21 1.51 1.37 7.32
C LEU A 21 1.55 -0.12 6.94
N LEU A 22 2.66 -0.81 7.23
CA LEU A 22 2.79 -2.26 6.97
C LEU A 22 1.82 -3.09 7.84
N GLU A 23 1.57 -2.65 9.07
CA GLU A 23 0.55 -3.21 9.98
C GLU A 23 -0.89 -2.87 9.58
N ARG A 24 -1.09 -2.18 8.45
CA ARG A 24 -2.41 -1.77 7.90
C ARG A 24 -3.22 -0.89 8.85
N ILE A 25 -2.56 -0.10 9.71
CA ILE A 25 -3.23 0.86 10.58
C ILE A 25 -3.82 1.99 9.73
N SER A 26 -5.05 2.40 10.05
CA SER A 26 -5.70 3.53 9.35
C SER A 26 -4.86 4.81 9.44
N LEU A 27 -4.81 5.60 8.36
CA LEU A 27 -4.05 6.86 8.35
C LEU A 27 -4.47 7.80 9.50
N ARG A 28 -5.77 7.83 9.85
CA ARG A 28 -6.25 8.62 10.99
C ARG A 28 -5.72 8.09 12.32
N GLY A 29 -5.61 6.77 12.46
CA GLY A 29 -4.95 6.14 13.60
C GLY A 29 -3.47 6.52 13.69
N ILE A 30 -2.75 6.45 12.57
CA ILE A 30 -1.34 6.84 12.49
C ILE A 30 -1.14 8.31 12.89
N ALA A 31 -1.97 9.22 12.36
CA ALA A 31 -1.90 10.63 12.71
C ALA A 31 -2.08 10.88 14.22
N ARG A 32 -3.02 10.15 14.87
CA ARG A 32 -3.21 10.25 16.32
C ARG A 32 -2.03 9.69 17.12
N VAL A 33 -1.49 8.53 16.71
CA VAL A 33 -0.39 7.87 17.42
C VAL A 33 0.92 8.67 17.32
N THR A 34 1.18 9.27 16.16
CA THR A 34 2.45 9.96 15.88
C THR A 34 2.39 11.47 16.12
N GLY A 35 1.18 12.05 16.25
CA GLY A 35 0.99 13.49 16.45
C GLY A 35 1.29 14.35 15.21
N VAL A 36 1.56 13.75 14.06
CA VAL A 36 1.84 14.49 12.82
C VAL A 36 0.55 15.09 12.24
N SER A 37 0.71 16.20 11.50
CA SER A 37 -0.41 16.81 10.77
C SER A 37 -1.04 15.83 9.79
N TRP A 38 -2.38 15.81 9.75
CA TRP A 38 -3.15 15.00 8.81
C TRP A 38 -2.78 15.28 7.34
N SER A 39 -2.71 16.55 6.96
CA SER A 39 -2.39 16.94 5.58
C SER A 39 -0.97 16.54 5.21
N TRP A 40 -0.03 16.68 6.15
CA TRP A 40 1.35 16.25 5.96
C TRP A 40 1.44 14.73 5.75
N LEU A 41 0.79 13.93 6.61
CA LEU A 41 0.78 12.47 6.50
C LEU A 41 0.16 12.01 5.18
N GLN A 42 -0.95 12.61 4.79
CA GLN A 42 -1.63 12.26 3.54
C GLN A 42 -0.74 12.55 2.32
N ASN A 43 -0.08 13.70 2.29
CA ASN A 43 0.87 14.05 1.23
C ASN A 43 2.08 13.12 1.22
N TYR A 44 2.65 12.81 2.40
CA TYR A 44 3.76 11.89 2.54
C TYR A 44 3.42 10.51 1.96
N VAL A 45 2.27 9.94 2.34
CA VAL A 45 1.82 8.63 1.85
C VAL A 45 1.54 8.66 0.36
N ASN A 46 0.87 9.69 -0.16
CA ASN A 46 0.58 9.81 -1.60
C ASN A 46 1.87 9.87 -2.43
N ASN A 47 2.82 10.70 -2.03
CA ASN A 47 4.12 10.83 -2.70
C ASN A 47 4.88 9.50 -2.66
N LYS A 48 4.88 8.83 -1.51
CA LYS A 48 5.51 7.52 -1.36
C LYS A 48 4.86 6.48 -2.27
N LEU A 49 3.53 6.35 -2.27
CA LEU A 49 2.83 5.40 -3.13
C LEU A 49 3.01 5.69 -4.62
N ALA A 50 3.17 6.94 -5.02
CA ALA A 50 3.44 7.31 -6.41
C ALA A 50 4.81 6.81 -6.91
N THR A 51 5.80 6.67 -6.02
CA THR A 51 7.14 6.16 -6.36
C THR A 51 7.20 4.64 -6.48
N ILE A 52 6.21 3.91 -5.94
CA ILE A 52 6.21 2.46 -5.97
C ILE A 52 5.86 1.99 -7.40
N PRO A 53 6.68 1.14 -8.02
CA PRO A 53 6.38 0.60 -9.33
C PRO A 53 5.09 -0.23 -9.28
N ARG A 54 4.21 -0.05 -10.27
CA ARG A 54 2.99 -0.85 -10.42
C ARG A 54 3.22 -2.23 -11.06
N GLN A 55 4.48 -2.61 -11.22
CA GLN A 55 4.89 -3.91 -11.75
C GLN A 55 5.30 -4.82 -10.60
N ILE A 56 4.79 -6.04 -10.63
CA ILE A 56 5.16 -7.08 -9.68
C ILE A 56 6.53 -7.61 -10.10
N LYS A 57 7.48 -7.63 -9.16
CA LYS A 57 8.74 -8.34 -9.35
C LYS A 57 8.46 -9.83 -9.17
N VAL A 58 8.77 -10.61 -10.20
CA VAL A 58 8.54 -12.06 -10.24
C VAL A 58 9.90 -12.73 -10.37
N SER A 59 10.16 -13.75 -9.56
CA SER A 59 11.39 -14.53 -9.71
C SER A 59 11.39 -15.32 -11.02
N ASP A 60 12.57 -15.49 -11.60
CA ASP A 60 12.73 -16.38 -12.76
C ASP A 60 12.26 -17.79 -12.41
N LYS A 61 11.50 -18.38 -13.33
CA LYS A 61 10.96 -19.73 -13.17
C LYS A 61 11.52 -20.63 -14.26
N PRO A 62 11.79 -21.92 -13.96
CA PRO A 62 12.21 -22.86 -14.98
C PRO A 62 11.14 -22.96 -16.07
N LYS A 63 11.60 -23.07 -17.32
CA LYS A 63 10.69 -23.27 -18.46
C LYS A 63 10.00 -24.64 -18.31
N GLY A 64 8.68 -24.66 -18.36
CA GLY A 64 7.91 -25.89 -18.19
C GLY A 64 6.48 -25.63 -17.75
N LYS A 65 5.86 -26.65 -17.15
CA LYS A 65 4.48 -26.58 -16.66
C LYS A 65 4.41 -25.63 -15.45
N LEU A 66 3.62 -24.56 -15.59
CA LEU A 66 3.28 -23.65 -14.50
C LEU A 66 1.83 -23.91 -14.07
N VAL A 67 1.61 -24.08 -12.76
CA VAL A 67 0.26 -24.23 -12.19
C VAL A 67 -0.07 -22.95 -11.45
N ILE A 68 -1.10 -22.25 -11.92
CA ILE A 68 -1.51 -20.95 -11.39
C ILE A 68 -2.82 -21.13 -10.62
N GLU A 69 -2.85 -20.60 -9.40
CA GLU A 69 -4.06 -20.38 -8.62
C GLU A 69 -4.58 -18.96 -8.92
N CYS A 70 -5.85 -18.88 -9.31
CA CYS A 70 -6.56 -17.62 -9.51
C CYS A 70 -7.45 -17.40 -8.29
N ASP A 71 -7.28 -16.26 -7.63
CA ASP A 71 -8.09 -15.87 -6.48
C ASP A 71 -8.73 -14.50 -6.71
N GLU A 72 -9.97 -14.35 -6.25
CA GLU A 72 -10.79 -13.15 -6.43
C GLU A 72 -11.11 -12.54 -5.07
N MET A 73 -10.89 -11.23 -4.98
CA MET A 73 -11.36 -10.40 -3.87
C MET A 73 -12.14 -9.22 -4.41
N TRP A 74 -12.97 -8.60 -3.58
CA TRP A 74 -13.60 -7.34 -3.92
C TRP A 74 -13.65 -6.42 -2.71
N SER A 75 -13.67 -5.12 -2.96
CA SER A 75 -13.85 -4.09 -1.93
C SER A 75 -14.56 -2.87 -2.51
N PHE A 76 -14.87 -1.91 -1.65
CA PHE A 76 -15.39 -0.60 -2.05
C PHE A 76 -14.26 0.43 -2.02
N VAL A 77 -14.10 1.20 -3.08
CA VAL A 77 -13.07 2.24 -3.18
C VAL A 77 -13.75 3.59 -3.38
N PHE A 78 -13.32 4.61 -2.64
CA PHE A 78 -13.90 5.97 -2.60
C PHE A 78 -15.31 6.03 -1.96
N SER A 79 -16.27 5.21 -2.39
CA SER A 79 -17.61 5.12 -1.80
C SER A 79 -18.12 3.68 -1.77
N LYS A 80 -19.15 3.40 -0.95
CA LYS A 80 -19.82 2.08 -0.88
C LYS A 80 -20.60 1.71 -2.15
N THR A 81 -20.70 2.61 -3.12
CA THR A 81 -21.35 2.36 -4.41
C THR A 81 -20.37 1.90 -5.48
N ILE A 82 -19.07 2.15 -5.30
CA ILE A 82 -18.04 1.80 -6.27
C ILE A 82 -17.35 0.52 -5.80
N LYS A 83 -17.86 -0.62 -6.29
CA LYS A 83 -17.24 -1.92 -6.10
C LYS A 83 -16.01 -2.02 -6.99
N VAL A 84 -14.93 -2.61 -6.48
CA VAL A 84 -13.71 -2.90 -7.23
C VAL A 84 -13.34 -4.34 -6.97
N TYR A 85 -13.18 -5.10 -8.04
CA TYR A 85 -12.72 -6.47 -8.04
C TYR A 85 -11.20 -6.51 -8.21
N ILE A 86 -10.56 -7.38 -7.45
CA ILE A 86 -9.13 -7.58 -7.40
C ILE A 86 -8.88 -9.06 -7.68
N TRP A 87 -8.22 -9.33 -8.79
CA TRP A 87 -7.78 -10.65 -9.19
C TRP A 87 -6.32 -10.82 -8.84
N ARG A 88 -5.97 -11.97 -8.24
CA ARG A 88 -4.59 -12.34 -7.94
C ARG A 88 -4.25 -13.65 -8.63
N LEU A 89 -3.08 -13.67 -9.25
CA LEU A 89 -2.50 -14.87 -9.85
C LEU A 89 -1.32 -15.29 -8.97
N ILE A 90 -1.38 -16.51 -8.47
CA ILE A 90 -0.41 -17.06 -7.52
C ILE A 90 0.17 -18.33 -8.15
N ASP A 91 1.49 -18.44 -8.23
CA ASP A 91 2.12 -19.71 -8.58
C ASP A 91 1.89 -20.71 -7.43
N ARG A 92 1.24 -21.84 -7.72
CA ARG A 92 0.83 -22.82 -6.71
C ARG A 92 2.04 -23.40 -5.96
N ASN A 93 3.17 -23.55 -6.63
CA ASN A 93 4.35 -24.21 -6.07
C ASN A 93 5.12 -23.29 -5.13
N THR A 94 5.38 -22.06 -5.56
CA THR A 94 6.19 -21.09 -4.80
C THR A 94 5.35 -20.21 -3.88
N ARG A 95 4.02 -20.17 -4.07
CA ARG A 95 3.09 -19.21 -3.46
C ARG A 95 3.41 -17.74 -3.79
N GLU A 96 4.26 -17.50 -4.79
CA GLU A 96 4.59 -16.16 -5.25
C GLU A 96 3.42 -15.56 -6.03
N ILE A 97 3.10 -14.30 -5.75
CA ILE A 97 2.17 -13.53 -6.57
C ILE A 97 2.86 -13.18 -7.88
N ILE A 98 2.35 -13.71 -8.99
CA ILE A 98 2.91 -13.48 -10.33
C ILE A 98 2.11 -12.44 -11.13
N GLY A 99 0.92 -12.08 -10.65
CA GLY A 99 0.06 -11.11 -11.31
C GLY A 99 -1.04 -10.58 -10.39
N CYS A 100 -1.47 -9.35 -10.64
CA CYS A 100 -2.60 -8.74 -9.96
C CYS A 100 -3.31 -7.81 -10.95
N TYR A 101 -4.64 -7.82 -10.93
CA TYR A 101 -5.45 -6.94 -11.75
C TYR A 101 -6.62 -6.40 -10.95
N ALA A 102 -6.80 -5.07 -10.96
CA ALA A 102 -7.91 -4.42 -10.29
C ALA A 102 -8.84 -3.77 -11.33
N ARG A 103 -10.14 -4.07 -11.24
CA ARG A 103 -11.17 -3.57 -12.15
C ARG A 103 -12.35 -3.02 -11.34
N ARG A 104 -12.83 -1.84 -11.74
CA ARG A 104 -14.09 -1.27 -11.24
C ARG A 104 -15.28 -1.95 -11.91
#